data_AF-A0A1X2EFN6-F1
#
_entry.id   AF-A0A1X2EFN6-F1
#
_cell.length_a   1.000
_cell.length_b   1.000
_cell.length_c   1.000
_cell.angle_alpha   90.00
_cell.angle_beta   90.00
_cell.angle_gamma   90.00
#
_symmetry.space_group_name_H-M   'P 1'
#
loop_
_entity.id
_entity.type
_entity.pdbx_description
1 polymer ?
#
loop_
_entity_poly.entity_id
_entity_poly.type
_entity_poly.pdbx_seq_one_letter_code
_entity_poly.pdbx_strand_id
1 'polypeptide(L)' 'MTNNEAGTVLTCTHDGCGCRVRIEAPCNCSGAGQAYRCTCGAELVPVQG' A
#
# COMPACT_ATOMS: atom_id res chain seq x y z
N MET A 1 -5.61 5.14 -9.08
CA MET A 1 -4.62 5.95 -8.37
C MET A 1 -3.36 5.12 -8.22
N THR A 2 -2.21 5.72 -8.46
CA THR A 2 -0.92 5.01 -8.41
C THR A 2 -0.50 4.92 -6.95
N ASN A 3 -0.67 3.75 -6.33
CA ASN A 3 -0.42 3.56 -4.89
C ASN A 3 1.09 3.43 -4.54
N ASN A 4 1.98 3.69 -5.51
CA ASN A 4 3.43 3.49 -5.40
C ASN A 4 4.22 4.80 -5.41
N GLU A 5 3.57 5.97 -5.33
CA GLU A 5 4.28 7.25 -5.27
C GLU A 5 4.98 7.42 -3.92
N ALA A 6 6.21 7.93 -3.94
CA ALA A 6 6.96 8.21 -2.71
C ALA A 6 6.17 9.15 -1.79
N GLY A 7 6.15 8.83 -0.50
CA GLY A 7 5.39 9.55 0.51
C GLY A 7 3.97 9.03 0.72
N THR A 8 3.42 8.25 -0.21
CA THR A 8 2.10 7.63 -0.04
C THR A 8 2.09 6.72 1.19
N VAL A 9 1.09 6.90 2.06
CA VAL A 9 0.85 6.02 3.20
C VAL A 9 -0.31 5.09 2.87
N LEU A 10 -0.06 3.79 2.97
CA LEU A 10 -1.06 2.75 2.77
C LEU A 10 -1.48 2.14 4.11
N THR A 11 -2.73 1.74 4.21
CA THR A 11 -3.31 1.04 5.37
C THR A 11 -3.96 -0.27 4.93
N CYS A 12 -3.90 -1.27 5.79
CA CYS A 12 -4.55 -2.56 5.56
C CYS A 12 -6.07 -2.41 5.66
N THR A 13 -6.81 -3.05 4.75
CA THR A 13 -8.28 -3.08 4.78
C THR A 13 -8.87 -4.11 5.74
N HIS A 14 -8.05 -5.02 6.27
CA HIS A 14 -8.50 -6.00 7.26
C HIS A 14 -8.70 -5.33 8.62
N ASP A 15 -9.95 -5.37 9.10
CA ASP A 15 -10.32 -4.94 10.43
C ASP A 15 -9.47 -5.65 11.50
N GLY A 16 -8.95 -4.89 12.47
CA GLY A 16 -8.09 -5.41 13.53
C GLY A 16 -6.60 -5.63 13.16
N CYS A 17 -6.21 -5.56 11.89
CA CYS A 17 -4.80 -5.69 11.49
C CYS A 17 -3.98 -4.42 11.79
N GLY A 18 -4.53 -3.24 11.43
CA GLY A 18 -3.94 -1.94 11.77
C GLY A 18 -2.61 -1.60 11.09
N CYS A 19 -2.08 -2.46 10.21
CA CYS A 19 -0.81 -2.21 9.54
C CYS A 19 -0.85 -0.95 8.66
N ARG A 20 0.21 -0.15 8.75
CA ARG A 20 0.47 1.00 7.89
C ARG A 20 1.88 0.92 7.33
N VAL A 21 2.02 1.25 6.06
CA VAL A 21 3.33 1.33 5.37
C VAL A 21 3.43 2.64 4.63
N ARG A 22 4.64 3.17 4.50
CA ARG A 22 4.92 4.36 3.69
C ARG A 22 5.80 3.94 2.52
N ILE A 23 5.46 4.39 1.33
CA ILE A 23 6.31 4.21 0.16
C ILE A 23 7.48 5.19 0.26
N GLU A 24 8.70 4.68 0.36
CA GLU A 24 9.90 5.53 0.41
C GLU A 24 10.38 5.94 -0.99
N ALA A 25 10.29 5.01 -1.96
CA ALA A 25 10.65 5.24 -3.36
C ALA A 25 9.68 4.48 -4.28
N PRO A 26 9.34 5.04 -5.45
CA PRO A 26 8.50 4.35 -6.42
C PRO A 26 9.23 3.13 -6.98
N CYS A 27 8.53 2.00 -7.03
CA CYS A 27 8.99 0.81 -7.71
C CYS A 27 8.40 0.78 -9.12
N ASN A 28 9.26 0.69 -10.15
CA ASN A 28 8.88 0.62 -11.57
C ASN A 28 9.09 -0.78 -12.17
N CYS A 29 9.21 -1.81 -11.33
CA CYS A 29 9.35 -3.19 -11.78
C CYS A 29 8.04 -3.71 -12.40
N SER A 30 8.11 -4.83 -13.13
CA SER A 30 6.92 -5.55 -13.59
C SER A 30 5.99 -5.83 -12.40
N GLY A 31 4.77 -5.29 -12.44
CA GLY A 31 3.81 -5.34 -11.33
C GLY A 31 3.62 -4.01 -10.58
N ALA A 32 4.32 -2.93 -10.95
CA ALA A 32 4.25 -1.59 -10.35
C ALA A 32 2.85 -0.92 -10.31
N GLY A 33 1.82 -1.54 -10.89
CA GLY A 33 0.42 -1.07 -10.82
C GLY A 33 -0.52 -1.99 -10.02
N GLN A 34 -0.01 -3.07 -9.44
CA GLN A 34 -0.81 -3.98 -8.61
C GLN A 34 -0.95 -3.41 -7.19
N ALA A 35 -2.02 -3.80 -6.50
CA ALA A 35 -2.20 -3.44 -5.09
C ALA A 35 -1.10 -4.09 -4.23
N TYR A 36 -0.56 -3.31 -3.28
CA TYR A 36 0.29 -3.85 -2.24
C TYR A 36 -0.53 -4.78 -1.34
N ARG A 37 0.07 -5.90 -0.91
CA ARG A 37 -0.58 -6.84 0.00
C ARG A 37 0.06 -6.77 1.38
N CYS A 38 -0.78 -6.74 2.40
CA CYS A 38 -0.38 -6.97 3.77
C CYS A 38 -0.02 -8.45 3.96
N THR A 39 0.84 -8.75 4.93
CA THR A 39 1.16 -10.14 5.32
C THR A 39 -0.08 -10.95 5.72
N CYS A 40 -1.14 -10.31 6.19
CA CYS A 40 -2.42 -10.98 6.47
C CYS A 40 -3.21 -11.38 5.20
N GLY A 41 -2.73 -11.01 4.00
CA GLY A 41 -3.32 -11.34 2.70
C GLY A 41 -4.24 -10.26 2.13
N ALA A 42 -4.72 -9.31 2.96
CA ALA A 42 -5.56 -8.21 2.53
C ALA A 42 -4.80 -7.13 1.75
N GLU A 43 -5.54 -6.34 0.98
CA GLU A 43 -4.97 -5.24 0.21
C GLU A 43 -4.62 -4.04 1.11
N LEU A 44 -3.55 -3.36 0.73
CA LEU A 44 -3.12 -2.09 1.30
C LEU A 44 -3.63 -0.96 0.38
N VAL A 45 -4.44 -0.07 0.94
CA VAL A 45 -5.05 1.06 0.22
C VAL A 45 -4.54 2.39 0.78
N PRO A 46 -4.47 3.46 -0.03
CA PRO A 46 -4.05 4.77 0.45
C PRO A 46 -4.93 5.24 1.59
N VAL A 47 -4.31 5.78 2.64
CA VAL A 47 -5.04 6.50 3.68
C VAL A 47 -5.57 7.78 3.06
N GLN A 48 -6.89 7.93 2.99
CA GLN A 48 -7.50 9.22 2.68
C GLN A 48 -7.41 10.07 3.94
N GLY A 49 -6.64 11.15 3.86
CA GLY A 49 -6.54 12.18 4.91
C GLY A 49 -7.73 13.12 4.90
#